data_AF-A0A835UM35-F1
#
_entry.id   AF-A0A835UM35-F1
#
_cell.length_a   1.000
_cell.length_b   1.000
_cell.length_c   1.000
_cell.angle_alpha   90.00
_cell.angle_beta   90.00
_cell.angle_gamma   90.00
#
_symmetry.space_group_name_H-M   'P 1'
#
loop_
_entity.id
_entity.type
_entity.pdbx_description
1 polymer ?
#
loop_
_entity_poly.entity_id
_entity_poly.type
_entity_poly.pdbx_seq_one_letter_code
_entity_poly.pdbx_strand_id
1 'polypeptide(L)'
;MTKATGEGKGTRESRRGKRRRLSRSQGEDSNKEELSRVRLAPPTRLRKKCAKAQGSNRPSLLDKLRLRLSGGHFRMLNEKLYTCSGNEAFRLFKDEPELFDVYHAGYQEQMSRWPKQPVNIIINWLRSRNSSLIVADFGCGNASLAKAVNNKVFSIDLVPDRPIGNCL
;
A
#
# COMPACT_ATOMS: atom_id res chain seq x y z
N MET A 1 -19.11 -0.80 50.68
CA MET A 1 -18.33 0.20 51.45
C MET A 1 -16.91 -0.34 51.55
N THR A 2 -15.82 0.32 51.17
CA THR A 2 -15.39 1.72 51.32
C THR A 2 -14.48 2.16 50.15
N LYS A 3 -14.59 3.44 49.77
CA LYS A 3 -13.70 4.17 48.85
C LYS A 3 -12.42 4.58 49.57
N ALA A 4 -11.31 4.69 48.85
CA ALA A 4 -10.26 5.68 49.15
C ALA A 4 -9.64 6.20 47.84
N THR A 5 -9.85 7.49 47.61
CA THR A 5 -9.28 8.35 46.57
C THR A 5 -7.93 8.91 47.01
N GLY A 6 -6.99 9.09 46.09
CA GLY A 6 -5.77 9.86 46.30
C GLY A 6 -5.33 10.55 45.01
N GLU A 7 -5.58 11.86 44.94
CA GLU A 7 -5.07 12.77 43.92
C GLU A 7 -3.63 13.19 44.24
N GLY A 8 -2.78 13.30 43.21
CA GLY A 8 -1.44 13.88 43.30
C GLY A 8 -1.16 14.78 42.09
N LYS A 9 -1.20 16.10 42.31
CA LYS A 9 -0.85 17.17 41.35
C LYS A 9 0.66 17.28 41.18
N GLY A 10 1.14 17.57 39.96
CA GLY A 10 2.55 17.85 39.70
C GLY A 10 2.85 18.45 38.32
N THR A 11 2.71 19.77 38.24
CA THR A 11 3.49 20.74 37.44
C THR A 11 3.69 20.60 35.92
N ARG A 12 3.13 21.63 35.24
CA ARG A 12 3.46 22.17 33.91
C ARG A 12 4.97 22.40 33.72
N GLU A 13 5.48 22.10 32.52
CA GLU A 13 6.50 22.95 31.90
C GLU A 13 6.28 23.08 30.40
N SER A 14 6.05 24.33 29.99
CA SER A 14 5.86 24.81 28.62
C SER A 14 7.23 25.09 28.02
N ARG A 15 7.56 24.49 26.86
CA ARG A 15 8.68 24.92 26.03
C ARG A 15 8.18 25.41 24.68
N ARG A 16 8.13 26.73 24.59
CA ARG A 16 7.74 27.58 23.47
C ARG A 16 9.01 28.03 22.74
N GLY A 17 9.06 27.88 21.41
CA GLY A 17 10.05 28.50 20.52
C GLY A 17 10.34 27.62 19.29
N LYS A 18 10.41 28.09 18.05
CA LYS A 18 10.48 29.45 17.51
C LYS A 18 10.04 29.37 16.03
N ARG A 19 8.87 29.91 15.68
CA ARG A 19 8.40 30.10 14.29
C ARG A 19 9.30 31.15 13.62
N ARG A 20 10.06 30.79 12.57
CA ARG A 20 10.63 31.77 11.63
C ARG A 20 9.61 32.05 10.53
N ARG A 21 8.97 33.22 10.61
CA ARG A 21 8.29 33.89 9.50
C ARG A 21 9.38 34.47 8.59
N LEU A 22 9.35 34.16 7.30
CA LEU A 22 10.02 34.95 6.27
C LEU A 22 8.95 35.41 5.28
N SER A 23 9.07 36.69 4.96
CA SER A 23 8.11 37.57 4.34
C SER A 23 8.06 37.46 2.83
N ARG A 24 6.83 37.39 2.33
CA ARG A 24 6.27 37.99 1.11
C ARG A 24 7.16 39.03 0.40
N SER A 25 7.40 38.80 -0.90
CA SER A 25 7.64 39.84 -1.91
C SER A 25 6.72 39.57 -3.10
N GLN A 26 5.82 40.53 -3.36
CA GLN A 26 5.01 40.64 -4.58
C GLN A 26 5.84 41.27 -5.69
N GLY A 27 5.51 40.94 -6.94
CA GLY A 27 6.03 41.57 -8.15
C GLY A 27 5.40 40.91 -9.37
N GLU A 28 4.23 41.39 -9.76
CA GLU A 28 3.59 41.13 -11.05
C GLU A 28 4.40 41.84 -12.15
N ASP A 29 4.52 41.24 -13.34
CA ASP A 29 4.14 41.96 -14.55
C ASP A 29 3.81 41.00 -15.70
N SER A 30 2.77 41.36 -16.44
CA SER A 30 2.24 40.66 -17.60
C SER A 30 2.83 41.27 -18.87
N ASN A 31 3.22 40.47 -19.86
CA ASN A 31 2.94 40.88 -21.24
C ASN A 31 2.88 39.72 -22.22
N LYS A 32 1.80 39.69 -23.00
CA LYS A 32 1.63 38.92 -24.23
C LYS A 32 2.25 39.75 -25.35
N GLU A 33 2.92 39.11 -26.30
CA GLU A 33 2.48 39.10 -27.70
C GLU A 33 3.30 38.14 -28.56
N GLU A 34 2.62 37.71 -29.61
CA GLU A 34 2.92 36.66 -30.57
C GLU A 34 3.78 37.22 -31.72
N LEU A 35 4.58 36.36 -32.38
CA LEU A 35 4.58 36.14 -33.84
C LEU A 35 5.99 35.81 -34.41
N SER A 36 6.01 34.69 -35.16
CA SER A 36 6.78 34.42 -36.39
C SER A 36 7.76 33.23 -36.41
N ARG A 37 7.19 32.10 -36.84
CA ARG A 37 7.73 31.06 -37.75
C ARG A 37 9.26 30.91 -37.86
N VAL A 38 9.76 29.81 -37.29
CA VAL A 38 10.89 29.07 -37.87
C VAL A 38 10.43 27.62 -38.14
N ARG A 39 10.30 27.26 -39.42
CA ARG A 39 10.15 25.88 -39.86
C ARG A 39 11.51 25.19 -39.76
N LEU A 40 11.63 24.15 -38.93
CA LEU A 40 12.70 23.17 -39.02
C LEU A 40 12.07 21.79 -39.27
N ALA A 41 12.35 21.25 -40.47
CA ALA A 41 12.02 19.89 -40.85
C ALA A 41 12.83 18.88 -39.98
N PRO A 42 12.36 17.63 -39.81
CA PRO A 42 12.84 16.74 -38.76
C PRO A 42 14.21 16.14 -39.11
N PRO A 43 15.15 16.03 -38.15
CA PRO A 43 16.34 15.21 -38.37
C PRO A 43 15.91 13.74 -38.36
N THR A 44 16.18 13.10 -39.50
CA THR A 44 15.99 11.70 -39.79
C THR A 44 16.68 10.81 -38.76
N ARG A 45 16.00 9.70 -38.43
CA ARG A 45 16.40 8.67 -37.47
C ARG A 45 17.79 8.11 -37.77
N LEU A 46 18.74 8.34 -36.85
CA LEU A 46 19.80 7.36 -36.60
C LEU A 46 19.42 6.53 -35.37
N ARG A 47 18.62 5.48 -35.62
CA ARG A 47 18.39 4.42 -34.64
C ARG A 47 19.72 3.69 -34.39
N LYS A 48 20.48 4.10 -33.38
CA LYS A 48 21.47 3.21 -32.76
C LYS A 48 20.71 2.04 -32.12
N LYS A 49 20.76 0.86 -32.73
CA LYS A 49 20.38 -0.39 -32.07
C LYS A 49 21.34 -0.58 -30.90
N CYS A 50 20.87 -0.29 -29.69
CA CYS A 50 21.57 -0.70 -28.48
C CYS A 50 21.48 -2.22 -28.43
N ALA A 51 22.62 -2.90 -28.63
CA ALA A 51 22.73 -4.32 -28.43
C ALA A 51 22.27 -4.65 -26.99
N LYS A 52 21.41 -5.65 -26.83
CA LYS A 52 21.05 -6.17 -25.51
C LYS A 52 22.30 -6.75 -24.87
N ALA A 53 23.01 -5.94 -24.08
CA ALA A 53 23.97 -6.46 -23.12
C ALA A 53 23.19 -7.36 -22.17
N GLN A 54 23.61 -8.62 -22.05
CA GLN A 54 23.08 -9.53 -21.04
C GLN A 54 23.41 -8.94 -19.67
N GLY A 55 22.41 -8.32 -19.05
CA GLY A 55 22.56 -7.55 -17.83
C GLY A 55 22.66 -8.47 -16.62
N SER A 56 23.66 -8.23 -15.78
CA SER A 56 23.82 -8.84 -14.47
C SER A 56 22.49 -8.86 -13.70
N ASN A 57 22.17 -9.97 -13.03
CA ASN A 57 21.01 -10.18 -12.13
C ASN A 57 20.91 -9.21 -10.92
N ARG A 58 21.67 -8.11 -10.90
CA ARG A 58 21.67 -7.14 -9.81
C ARG A 58 20.65 -6.03 -10.11
N PRO A 59 19.75 -5.69 -9.16
CA PRO A 59 18.80 -4.61 -9.34
C PRO A 59 19.54 -3.29 -9.56
N SER A 60 19.07 -2.52 -10.54
CA SER A 60 19.62 -1.20 -10.84
C SER A 60 19.39 -0.24 -9.67
N LEU A 61 20.11 0.89 -9.64
CA LEU A 61 19.85 1.94 -8.65
C LEU A 61 18.39 2.41 -8.70
N LEU A 62 17.82 2.55 -9.90
CA LEU A 62 16.42 2.92 -10.10
C LEU A 62 15.48 1.88 -9.49
N ASP A 63 15.79 0.59 -9.62
CA ASP A 63 14.96 -0.48 -9.04
C ASP A 63 15.02 -0.46 -7.51
N LYS A 64 16.20 -0.23 -6.94
CA LYS A 64 16.35 -0.07 -5.48
C LYS A 64 15.55 1.11 -4.96
N LEU A 65 15.55 2.24 -5.67
CA LEU A 65 14.75 3.41 -5.31
C LEU A 65 13.25 3.11 -5.40
N ARG A 66 12.80 2.46 -6.47
CA ARG A 66 11.40 2.01 -6.62
C ARG A 66 10.96 1.09 -5.48
N LEU A 67 11.78 0.11 -5.11
CA LEU A 67 11.52 -0.81 -4.00
C LEU A 67 11.42 -0.08 -2.65
N ARG A 68 12.25 0.96 -2.43
CA ARG A 68 12.15 1.76 -1.21
C ARG A 68 10.89 2.61 -1.18
N LEU A 69 10.49 3.17 -2.32
CA LEU A 69 9.25 3.95 -2.43
C LEU A 69 8.01 3.06 -2.22
N SER A 70 7.95 1.88 -2.85
CA SER A 70 6.83 0.96 -2.66
C SER A 70 6.72 0.47 -1.21
N GLY A 71 7.86 0.15 -0.56
CA GLY A 71 7.88 -0.22 0.85
C GLY A 71 7.44 0.91 1.80
N GLY A 72 7.78 2.17 1.48
CA GLY A 72 7.30 3.34 2.20
C GLY A 72 5.79 3.55 2.03
N HIS A 73 5.29 3.40 0.81
CA HIS A 73 3.86 3.51 0.51
C HIS A 73 3.04 2.44 1.24
N PHE A 74 3.47 1.18 1.19
CA PHE A 74 2.84 0.09 1.94
C PHE A 74 2.80 0.38 3.45
N ARG A 75 3.89 0.88 4.03
CA ARG A 75 3.95 1.21 5.46
C ARG A 75 2.93 2.28 5.84
N MET A 76 2.81 3.33 5.02
CA MET A 76 1.82 4.39 5.22
C MET A 76 0.38 3.85 5.13
N LEU A 77 0.09 3.02 4.12
CA LEU A 77 -1.23 2.41 3.97
C LEU A 77 -1.56 1.51 5.16
N ASN A 78 -0.63 0.64 5.55
CA ASN A 78 -0.79 -0.25 6.69
C ASN A 78 -1.07 0.55 7.97
N GLU A 79 -0.31 1.61 8.24
CA GLU A 79 -0.57 2.50 9.39
C GLU A 79 -1.96 3.13 9.33
N LYS A 80 -2.39 3.60 8.15
CA LYS A 80 -3.73 4.16 7.97
C LYS A 80 -4.82 3.12 8.29
N LEU A 81 -4.67 1.88 7.84
CA LEU A 81 -5.64 0.81 8.09
C LEU A 81 -5.73 0.41 9.58
N TYR A 82 -4.67 0.58 10.36
CA TYR A 82 -4.70 0.36 11.81
C TYR A 82 -5.25 1.56 12.61
N THR A 83 -5.39 2.73 11.98
CA THR A 83 -5.71 3.99 12.67
C THR A 83 -7.05 4.60 12.23
N CYS A 84 -7.66 4.13 11.14
CA CYS A 84 -8.99 4.54 10.71
C CYS A 84 -10.06 3.48 11.03
N SER A 85 -11.33 3.88 10.94
CA SER A 85 -12.46 2.96 11.05
C SER A 85 -12.60 2.09 9.79
N GLY A 86 -13.25 0.92 9.92
CA GLY A 86 -13.53 0.05 8.77
C GLY A 86 -14.32 0.75 7.65
N ASN A 87 -15.25 1.65 7.99
CA ASN A 87 -15.99 2.46 7.01
C ASN A 87 -15.09 3.44 6.25
N GLU A 88 -14.08 4.01 6.92
CA GLU A 88 -13.11 4.90 6.27
C GLU A 88 -12.14 4.10 5.40
N ALA A 89 -11.67 2.94 5.86
CA ALA A 89 -10.87 2.03 5.04
C ALA A 89 -11.63 1.56 3.79
N PHE A 90 -12.91 1.21 3.94
CA PHE A 90 -13.78 0.85 2.84
C PHE A 90 -13.91 1.98 1.81
N ARG A 91 -14.18 3.21 2.28
CA ARG A 91 -14.24 4.39 1.40
C ARG A 91 -12.90 4.64 0.70
N LEU A 92 -11.79 4.55 1.42
CA LEU A 92 -10.44 4.73 0.85
C LEU A 92 -10.22 3.81 -0.35
N PHE A 93 -10.49 2.51 -0.20
CA PHE A 93 -10.28 1.56 -1.30
C PHE A 93 -11.38 1.57 -2.35
N LYS A 94 -12.57 2.05 -2.02
CA LYS A 94 -13.63 2.29 -3.01
C LYS A 94 -13.29 3.49 -3.90
N ASP A 95 -12.77 4.55 -3.31
CA ASP A 95 -12.43 5.79 -4.01
C ASP A 95 -11.13 5.64 -4.81
N GLU A 96 -10.15 4.88 -4.29
CA GLU A 96 -8.88 4.57 -4.96
C GLU A 96 -8.61 3.04 -4.96
N PRO A 97 -9.22 2.27 -5.88
CA PRO A 97 -9.09 0.81 -5.94
C PRO A 97 -7.65 0.31 -6.09
N GLU A 98 -6.77 1.09 -6.75
CA GLU A 98 -5.36 0.74 -6.92
C GLU A 98 -4.62 0.66 -5.58
N LEU A 99 -5.07 1.37 -4.54
CA LEU A 99 -4.46 1.28 -3.22
C LEU A 99 -4.64 -0.09 -2.58
N PHE A 100 -5.70 -0.82 -2.94
CA PHE A 100 -5.93 -2.18 -2.46
C PHE A 100 -4.87 -3.13 -3.02
N ASP A 101 -4.57 -3.01 -4.33
CA ASP A 101 -3.50 -3.76 -4.99
C ASP A 101 -2.12 -3.42 -4.41
N VAL A 102 -1.85 -2.13 -4.18
CA VAL A 102 -0.59 -1.67 -3.56
C VAL A 102 -0.44 -2.24 -2.15
N TYR A 103 -1.52 -2.21 -1.36
CA TYR A 103 -1.53 -2.78 -0.02
C TYR A 103 -1.22 -4.28 -0.06
N HIS A 104 -1.93 -5.05 -0.89
CA HIS A 104 -1.71 -6.48 -0.99
C HIS A 104 -0.33 -6.85 -1.54
N ALA A 105 0.19 -6.13 -2.54
CA ALA A 105 1.54 -6.36 -3.04
C ALA A 105 2.59 -6.15 -1.94
N GLY A 106 2.45 -5.08 -1.15
CA GLY A 106 3.31 -4.83 -0.01
C GLY A 106 3.19 -5.89 1.09
N TYR A 107 1.97 -6.34 1.40
CA TYR A 107 1.71 -7.40 2.36
C TYR A 107 2.35 -8.73 1.93
N GLN A 108 2.19 -9.13 0.67
CA GLN A 108 2.79 -10.35 0.11
C GLN A 108 4.32 -10.29 0.13
N GLU A 109 4.90 -9.14 -0.20
CA GLU A 109 6.36 -8.94 -0.12
C GLU A 109 6.89 -9.03 1.32
N GLN A 110 6.13 -8.55 2.32
CA GLN A 110 6.50 -8.77 3.72
C GLN A 110 6.36 -10.25 4.11
N MET A 111 5.28 -10.89 3.66
CA MET A 111 4.95 -12.26 4.02
C MET A 111 5.89 -13.30 3.40
N SER A 112 6.46 -13.03 2.23
CA SER A 112 7.40 -13.92 1.55
C SER A 112 8.68 -14.18 2.36
N ARG A 113 9.01 -13.28 3.30
CA ARG A 113 10.21 -13.34 4.14
C ARG A 113 10.01 -14.15 5.42
N TRP A 114 8.77 -14.51 5.73
CA TRP A 114 8.49 -15.25 6.96
C TRP A 114 8.87 -16.72 6.76
N PRO A 115 9.57 -17.34 7.74
CA PRO A 115 9.95 -18.75 7.63
C PRO A 115 8.73 -19.68 7.58
N LYS A 116 7.60 -19.24 8.13
CA LYS A 116 6.32 -19.95 8.08
C LYS A 116 5.18 -18.94 8.01
N GLN A 117 4.39 -19.03 6.93
CA GLN A 117 3.22 -18.18 6.77
C GLN A 117 2.04 -18.74 7.61
N PRO A 118 1.30 -17.90 8.36
CA PRO A 118 0.18 -18.34 9.20
C PRO A 118 -0.88 -19.13 8.44
N VAL A 119 -1.21 -18.71 7.21
CA VAL A 119 -2.21 -19.40 6.36
C VAL A 119 -1.85 -20.87 6.12
N ASN A 120 -0.55 -21.20 5.98
CA ASN A 120 -0.11 -22.58 5.78
C ASN A 120 -0.30 -23.44 7.04
N ILE A 121 -0.23 -22.84 8.23
CA ILE A 121 -0.52 -23.53 9.49
C ILE A 121 -2.01 -23.90 9.52
N ILE A 122 -2.87 -22.95 9.15
CA ILE A 122 -4.33 -23.13 9.13
C ILE A 122 -4.73 -24.15 8.06
N ILE A 123 -4.16 -24.08 6.86
CA ILE A 123 -4.38 -25.05 5.77
C ILE A 123 -4.05 -26.48 6.25
N ASN A 124 -2.88 -26.67 6.87
CA ASN A 124 -2.48 -27.98 7.36
C ASN A 124 -3.40 -28.47 8.48
N TRP A 125 -3.82 -27.57 9.37
CA TRP A 125 -4.81 -27.89 10.40
C TRP A 125 -6.13 -28.33 9.78
N LEU A 126 -6.69 -27.60 8.81
CA LEU A 126 -7.93 -27.95 8.12
C LEU A 126 -7.85 -29.28 7.37
N ARG A 127 -6.72 -29.55 6.69
CA ARG A 127 -6.49 -30.82 5.99
C ARG A 127 -6.44 -32.03 6.93
N SER A 128 -6.14 -31.82 8.20
CA SER A 128 -6.21 -32.87 9.23
C SER A 128 -7.62 -33.09 9.80
N ARG A 129 -8.62 -32.29 9.35
CA ARG A 129 -10.01 -32.35 9.78
C ARG A 129 -10.92 -32.86 8.66
N ASN A 130 -12.18 -33.05 9.01
CA ASN A 130 -13.21 -33.41 8.03
C ASN A 130 -13.46 -32.23 7.06
N SER A 131 -13.54 -32.54 5.76
CA SER A 131 -13.85 -31.57 4.71
C SER A 131 -15.28 -31.03 4.77
N SER A 132 -16.17 -31.62 5.58
CA SER A 132 -17.53 -31.12 5.82
C SER A 132 -17.59 -29.83 6.63
N LEU A 133 -16.50 -29.44 7.30
CA LEU A 133 -16.44 -28.17 8.01
C LEU A 133 -16.60 -27.01 7.03
N ILE A 134 -17.49 -26.09 7.38
CA ILE A 134 -17.71 -24.84 6.68
C ILE A 134 -16.81 -23.78 7.33
N VAL A 135 -16.05 -23.07 6.51
CA VAL A 135 -15.06 -22.08 6.95
C VAL A 135 -15.46 -20.70 6.44
N ALA A 136 -15.33 -19.68 7.27
CA ALA A 136 -15.39 -18.28 6.85
C ALA A 136 -13.99 -17.66 7.01
N ASP A 137 -13.46 -17.09 5.93
CA ASP A 137 -12.14 -16.46 5.85
C ASP A 137 -12.32 -14.94 5.72
N PHE A 138 -12.17 -14.23 6.83
CA PHE A 138 -12.33 -12.77 6.91
C PHE A 138 -10.98 -12.08 6.65
N GLY A 139 -10.93 -11.23 5.62
CA GLY A 139 -9.67 -10.68 5.09
C GLY A 139 -8.93 -11.73 4.26
N CYS A 140 -9.65 -12.43 3.39
CA CYS A 140 -9.13 -13.56 2.61
C CYS A 140 -8.04 -13.18 1.60
N GLY A 141 -7.90 -11.91 1.25
CA GLY A 141 -7.00 -11.39 0.24
C GLY A 141 -7.18 -12.14 -1.08
N ASN A 142 -6.12 -12.80 -1.54
CA ASN A 142 -6.12 -13.59 -2.77
C ASN A 142 -6.79 -14.98 -2.64
N ALA A 143 -7.56 -15.23 -1.58
CA ALA A 143 -8.27 -16.47 -1.29
C ALA A 143 -7.37 -17.73 -1.27
N SER A 144 -6.13 -17.59 -0.77
CA SER A 144 -5.17 -18.71 -0.72
C SER A 144 -5.69 -19.90 0.09
N LEU A 145 -6.45 -19.65 1.17
CA LEU A 145 -7.04 -20.70 2.01
C LEU A 145 -8.06 -21.53 1.22
N ALA A 146 -9.05 -20.86 0.62
CA ALA A 146 -10.11 -21.49 -0.18
C ALA A 146 -9.55 -22.31 -1.35
N LYS A 147 -8.48 -21.82 -1.99
CA LYS A 147 -7.79 -22.53 -3.09
C LYS A 147 -7.05 -23.78 -2.64
N ALA A 148 -6.69 -23.90 -1.36
CA ALA A 148 -5.81 -24.94 -0.86
C ALA A 148 -6.52 -26.11 -0.14
N VAL A 149 -7.81 -25.97 0.18
CA VAL A 149 -8.58 -26.96 0.96
C VAL A 149 -9.84 -27.39 0.22
N ASN A 150 -10.32 -28.60 0.53
CA ASN A 150 -11.57 -29.14 -0.04
C ASN A 150 -12.82 -28.70 0.75
N ASN A 151 -12.64 -27.98 1.85
CA ASN A 151 -13.73 -27.43 2.66
C ASN A 151 -14.52 -26.40 1.85
N LYS A 152 -15.80 -26.23 2.22
CA LYS A 152 -16.56 -25.08 1.75
C LYS A 152 -16.06 -23.83 2.49
N VAL A 153 -15.37 -22.94 1.78
CA VAL A 153 -14.82 -21.70 2.33
C VAL A 153 -15.55 -20.48 1.76
N PHE A 154 -16.10 -19.65 2.64
CA PHE A 154 -16.62 -18.33 2.30
C PHE A 154 -15.48 -17.31 2.46
N SER A 155 -15.03 -16.74 1.35
CA SER A 155 -13.93 -15.76 1.31
C SER A 155 -14.52 -14.37 1.30
N ILE A 156 -14.22 -13.58 2.33
CA ILE A 156 -14.79 -12.25 2.56
C ILE A 156 -13.64 -11.26 2.72
N ASP A 157 -13.65 -10.17 1.96
CA ASP A 157 -12.69 -9.07 2.11
C ASP A 157 -13.40 -7.70 2.03
N LEU A 158 -12.67 -6.66 2.39
CA LEU A 158 -13.16 -5.28 2.43
C LEU A 158 -13.59 -4.78 1.04
N VAL A 159 -12.90 -5.24 -0.01
CA VAL A 159 -13.25 -4.97 -1.40
C VAL A 159 -13.24 -6.31 -2.15
N PRO A 160 -14.30 -6.65 -2.89
CA PRO A 160 -14.33 -7.88 -3.66
C PRO A 160 -13.23 -7.87 -4.73
N ASP A 161 -12.52 -8.99 -4.86
CA ASP A 161 -11.53 -9.16 -5.90
C ASP A 161 -12.19 -8.97 -7.27
N ARG A 162 -11.51 -8.27 -8.19
CA ARG A 162 -12.01 -8.12 -9.57
C ARG A 162 -12.18 -9.53 -10.17
N PRO A 163 -13.22 -9.76 -10.98
CA PRO A 163 -13.92 -11.05 -11.05
C PRO A 163 -13.02 -12.18 -11.53
N ILE A 164 -12.45 -12.94 -10.60
CA ILE A 164 -11.92 -14.29 -10.83
C ILE A 164 -12.30 -15.16 -9.62
N GLY A 165 -13.59 -15.51 -9.54
CA GLY A 165 -14.10 -16.65 -8.77
C GLY A 165 -14.35 -16.44 -7.28
N ASN A 166 -15.63 -16.47 -6.90
CA ASN A 166 -16.19 -16.79 -5.58
C ASN A 166 -15.61 -16.05 -4.35
N CYS A 167 -15.23 -14.78 -4.51
CA CYS A 167 -15.10 -13.87 -3.38
C CYS A 167 -16.43 -13.12 -3.21
N LEU A 168 -17.01 -13.17 -2.00
CA LEU A 168 -18.24 -12.44 -1.65
C LEU A 168 -17.90 -11.13 -0.94
#